data_AF-U2KVD1-F1
#
_entry.id   AF-U2KVD1-F1
#
_cell.length_a   1.000
_cell.length_b   1.000
_cell.length_c   1.000
_cell.angle_alpha   90.00
_cell.angle_beta   90.00
_cell.angle_gamma   90.00
#
_symmetry.space_group_name_H-M   'P 1'
#
loop_
_entity.id
_entity.type
_entity.pdbx_description
1 polymer ?
#
loop_
_entity_poly.entity_id
_entity_poly.type
_entity_poly.pdbx_seq_one_letter_code
_entity_poly.pdbx_strand_id
1 'polypeptide(L)'
;MNNNDTAVDKEKAVNGKTMQAMNEQYKNCKTERREYQIGKGRCVIVRHYCGDKDLSEVLYRNAFERAFSEVMTINRTPQTT
;
A
#
# COMPACT_ATOMS: atom_id res chain seq x y z
N MET A 1 -14.94 -16.45 -37.57
CA MET A 1 -14.29 -16.87 -36.31
C MET A 1 -12.81 -16.49 -36.38
N ASN A 2 -12.42 -15.42 -35.69
CA ASN A 2 -11.03 -15.25 -35.22
C ASN A 2 -11.05 -14.15 -34.14
N ASN A 3 -11.41 -14.52 -32.92
CA ASN A 3 -11.39 -13.63 -31.77
C ASN A 3 -10.05 -13.85 -31.06
N ASN A 4 -8.97 -13.37 -31.67
CA ASN A 4 -7.70 -13.21 -30.97
C ASN A 4 -7.73 -11.87 -30.22
N ASP A 5 -8.60 -11.78 -29.21
CA ASP A 5 -8.44 -10.81 -28.14
C ASP A 5 -7.28 -11.32 -27.27
N THR A 6 -6.07 -11.07 -27.77
CA THR A 6 -4.81 -11.36 -27.09
C THR A 6 -4.87 -10.79 -25.68
N ALA A 7 -4.41 -11.57 -24.72
CA ALA A 7 -4.43 -11.37 -23.27
C ALA A 7 -3.77 -10.07 -22.73
N VAL A 8 -3.50 -9.08 -23.59
CA VAL A 8 -2.90 -7.78 -23.29
C VAL A 8 -3.92 -6.82 -22.66
N ASP A 9 -5.21 -6.95 -22.97
CA ASP A 9 -6.23 -5.95 -22.61
C ASP A 9 -6.85 -6.12 -21.20
N LYS A 10 -6.27 -6.97 -20.35
CA LYS A 10 -6.72 -7.14 -18.95
C LYS A 10 -5.68 -6.74 -17.91
N GLU A 11 -4.70 -5.93 -18.26
CA GLU A 11 -4.03 -5.09 -17.24
C GLU A 11 -5.06 -4.07 -16.72
N LYS A 12 -5.88 -4.47 -15.75
CA LYS A 12 -6.68 -3.54 -14.96
C LYS A 12 -5.70 -2.59 -14.28
N ALA A 13 -5.53 -1.42 -14.88
CA ALA A 13 -4.70 -0.35 -14.39
C ALA A 13 -5.17 0.02 -12.98
N VAL A 14 -4.34 -0.26 -11.98
CA VAL A 14 -4.45 0.42 -10.68
C VAL A 14 -3.89 1.82 -10.91
N ASN A 15 -4.73 2.84 -10.83
CA ASN A 15 -4.40 4.26 -11.07
C ASN A 15 -3.99 4.65 -12.50
N GLY A 16 -4.49 3.97 -13.54
CA GLY A 16 -4.29 4.39 -14.94
C GLY A 16 -2.90 4.13 -15.52
N LYS A 17 -2.04 3.35 -14.84
CA LYS A 17 -0.75 2.87 -15.33
C LYS A 17 -0.75 1.36 -15.52
N THR A 18 -0.06 0.88 -16.55
CA THR A 18 0.22 -0.56 -16.77
C THR A 18 1.13 -1.10 -15.65
N MET A 19 1.04 -2.40 -15.33
CA MET A 19 1.91 -3.00 -14.31
C MET A 19 3.37 -2.91 -14.74
N GLN A 20 3.63 -3.04 -16.04
CA GLN A 20 4.95 -2.87 -16.62
C GLN A 20 5.52 -1.46 -16.38
N ALA A 21 4.72 -0.41 -16.58
CA ALA A 21 5.15 0.97 -16.35
C ALA A 21 5.44 1.24 -14.86
N MET A 22 4.63 0.69 -13.94
CA MET A 22 4.92 0.80 -12.51
C MET A 22 6.21 0.07 -12.12
N ASN A 23 6.45 -1.11 -12.69
CA ASN A 23 7.67 -1.86 -12.38
C ASN A 23 8.93 -1.13 -12.85
N GLU A 24 8.88 -0.50 -14.04
CA GLU A 24 9.98 0.31 -14.56
C GLU A 24 10.20 1.57 -13.71
N GLN A 25 9.12 2.25 -13.30
CA GLN A 25 9.17 3.46 -12.47
C GLN A 25 9.87 3.20 -11.12
N TYR A 26 9.66 2.03 -10.53
CA TYR A 26 10.16 1.69 -9.20
C TYR A 26 11.28 0.65 -9.19
N LYS A 27 11.86 0.33 -10.36
CA LYS A 27 12.92 -0.70 -10.50
C LYS A 27 14.13 -0.50 -9.58
N ASN A 28 14.42 0.76 -9.24
CA ASN A 28 15.55 1.14 -8.38
C ASN A 28 15.17 1.19 -6.89
N CYS A 29 13.90 1.01 -6.53
CA CYS A 29 13.45 0.97 -5.15
C CYS A 29 13.76 -0.40 -4.52
N LYS A 30 13.93 -0.42 -3.20
CA LYS A 30 14.01 -1.69 -2.46
C LYS A 30 12.71 -2.48 -2.69
N THR A 31 12.85 -3.76 -3.00
CA THR A 31 11.70 -4.62 -3.32
C THR A 31 11.59 -5.81 -2.37
N GLU A 32 10.35 -6.23 -2.10
CA GLU A 32 10.04 -7.51 -1.47
C GLU A 32 9.16 -8.32 -2.43
N ARG A 33 9.56 -9.57 -2.70
CA ARG A 33 8.81 -10.51 -3.54
C ARG A 33 8.26 -11.63 -2.68
N ARG A 34 6.97 -11.91 -2.82
CA ARG A 34 6.30 -13.06 -2.19
C ARG A 34 5.50 -13.85 -3.21
N GLU A 35 5.58 -15.15 -3.12
CA GLU A 35 4.87 -16.07 -4.00
C GLU A 35 3.80 -16.82 -3.22
N TYR A 36 2.61 -16.89 -3.79
CA TYR A 36 1.45 -17.52 -3.19
C TYR A 36 0.81 -18.47 -4.19
N GLN A 37 0.41 -19.64 -3.71
CA GLN A 37 -0.43 -20.55 -4.47
C GLN A 37 -1.89 -20.30 -4.11
N ILE A 38 -2.66 -19.75 -5.05
CA ILE A 38 -4.08 -19.46 -4.88
C ILE A 38 -4.84 -20.41 -5.80
N GLY A 39 -5.41 -21.47 -5.22
CA GLY A 39 -6.03 -22.56 -5.98
C GLY A 39 -5.02 -23.28 -6.88
N LYS A 40 -5.31 -23.33 -8.19
CA LYS A 40 -4.40 -23.90 -9.21
C LYS A 40 -3.42 -22.87 -9.81
N GLY A 41 -3.52 -21.60 -9.42
CA GLY A 41 -2.70 -20.51 -9.94
C GLY A 41 -1.56 -20.13 -9.00
N ARG A 42 -0.41 -19.78 -9.59
CA ARG A 42 0.69 -19.11 -8.86
C ARG A 42 0.57 -17.61 -9.00
N CYS A 43 0.55 -16.90 -7.88
CA CYS A 43 0.51 -15.45 -7.81
C CYS A 43 1.82 -14.93 -7.23
N VAL A 44 2.44 -13.96 -7.88
CA VAL A 44 3.66 -13.30 -7.41
C VAL A 44 3.32 -11.85 -7.09
N ILE A 45 3.54 -11.45 -5.83
CA ILE A 45 3.38 -10.08 -5.38
C ILE A 45 4.78 -9.47 -5.28
N VAL A 46 4.99 -8.38 -6.02
CA VAL A 46 6.19 -7.55 -5.94
C VAL A 46 5.82 -6.23 -5.29
N ARG A 47 6.37 -5.97 -4.10
CA ARG A 47 6.18 -4.72 -3.36
C ARG A 47 7.40 -3.84 -3.56
N HIS A 48 7.17 -2.62 -4.01
CA HIS A 48 8.20 -1.57 -4.11
C HIS A 48 8.08 -0.66 -2.88
N TYR A 49 9.16 -0.49 -2.14
CA TYR A 49 9.22 0.47 -1.03
C TYR A 49 9.48 1.86 -1.60
N CYS A 50 8.40 2.61 -1.80
CA CYS A 50 8.44 3.95 -2.34
C CYS A 50 8.12 4.96 -1.23
N GLY A 51 9.13 5.72 -0.83
CA GLY A 51 8.96 6.88 0.05
C GLY A 51 10.22 7.20 0.84
N ASP A 52 10.53 8.49 0.92
CA ASP A 52 11.45 9.07 1.91
C ASP A 52 10.69 9.20 3.25
N LYS A 53 10.20 8.08 3.79
CA LYS A 53 9.57 8.12 5.12
C LYS A 53 10.66 8.09 6.16
N ASP A 54 10.96 9.25 6.75
CA ASP A 54 11.79 9.32 7.95
C ASP A 54 11.07 8.58 9.08
N LEU A 55 11.74 7.55 9.60
CA LEU A 55 11.23 6.77 10.72
C LEU A 55 10.92 7.68 11.92
N SER A 56 11.74 8.70 12.15
CA SER A 56 11.61 9.64 13.25
C SER A 56 10.32 10.46 13.13
N GLU A 57 10.04 10.98 11.94
CA GLU A 57 8.81 11.72 11.66
C GLU A 57 7.56 10.85 11.85
N VAL A 58 7.59 9.63 11.32
CA VAL A 58 6.48 8.69 11.43
C VAL A 58 6.22 8.31 12.89
N LEU A 59 7.27 8.02 13.65
CA LEU A 59 7.15 7.70 15.08
C LEU A 59 6.59 8.89 15.87
N TYR A 60 7.11 10.10 15.63
CA TYR A 60 6.64 11.31 16.30
C TYR A 60 5.16 11.56 16.03
N ARG A 61 4.74 11.50 14.76
CA ARG A 61 3.34 11.71 14.37
C ARG A 61 2.41 10.71 15.04
N ASN A 62 2.75 9.42 15.03
CA ASN A 62 1.95 8.39 15.69
C ASN A 62 1.85 8.59 17.21
N ALA A 63 2.97 8.95 17.86
CA ALA A 63 2.98 9.22 19.30
C ALA A 63 2.11 10.44 19.64
N PHE A 64 2.23 11.52 18.85
CA PHE A 64 1.43 12.73 19.01
C PHE A 64 -0.06 12.45 18.84
N GLU A 65 -0.47 11.78 17.76
CA GLU A 65 -1.88 11.46 17.49
C GLU A 65 -2.49 10.62 18.61
N ARG A 66 -1.74 9.66 19.16
CA ARG A 66 -2.17 8.85 20.31
C ARG A 66 -2.34 9.68 21.57
N ALA A 67 -1.33 10.45 21.96
CA ALA A 67 -1.39 11.30 23.15
C ALA A 67 -2.53 12.34 23.04
N PHE A 68 -2.69 12.95 21.86
CA PHE A 68 -3.75 13.91 21.60
C PHE A 68 -5.14 13.27 21.69
N SER A 69 -5.32 12.07 21.12
CA SER A 69 -6.57 11.32 21.23
C SER A 69 -6.90 10.99 22.67
N GLU A 70 -5.94 10.53 23.47
CA GLU A 70 -6.14 10.25 24.90
C GLU A 70 -6.59 11.49 25.67
N VAL A 71 -5.90 12.61 25.50
CA VAL A 71 -6.27 13.89 26.14
C VAL A 71 -7.66 14.36 25.71
N MET A 72 -7.99 14.29 24.42
CA MET A 72 -9.31 14.67 23.93
C MET A 72 -10.42 13.71 24.39
N THR A 73 -10.10 12.45 24.68
CA THR A 73 -11.06 11.48 25.19
C THR A 73 -11.34 11.72 26.68
N ILE A 74 -10.31 12.06 27.46
CA ILE A 74 -10.43 12.42 28.89
C ILE A 74 -11.28 13.69 29.07
N ASN A 75 -11.16 14.67 28.17
CA ASN A 75 -11.92 15.92 28.25
C ASN A 75 -13.40 15.80 27.78
N ARG A 76 -13.85 14.61 27.35
CA ARG A 76 -15.25 14.36 26.94
C ARG A 76 -16.11 13.73 28.03
N THR A 77 -15.53 13.28 29.15
CA THR A 77 -16.33 12.83 30.29
C THR A 77 -16.75 14.05 31.11
N PRO A 78 -18.06 14.38 31.22
CA PRO A 78 -18.49 15.42 32.12
C PRO A 78 -18.12 15.01 33.54
N GLN A 79 -17.36 15.86 34.24
CA GLN A 79 -17.12 15.76 35.67
C GLN A 79 -18.48 15.61 36.36
N THR A 80 -18.82 14.41 36.81
CA THR A 80 -20.06 14.17 37.54
C THR A 80 -19.72 14.45 39.00
N THR A 81 -20.10 15.65 39.46
CA THR A 81 -20.01 16.09 40.86
C THR A 81 -21.06 15.36 41.70
#